data_AF-A0A371DM77-F1
#
_entry.id   AF-A0A371DM77-F1
#
_cell.length_a   1.000
_cell.length_b   1.000
_cell.length_c   1.000
_cell.angle_alpha   90.00
_cell.angle_beta   90.00
_cell.angle_gamma   90.00
#
_symmetry.space_group_name_H-M   'P 1'
#
loop_
_entity.id
_entity.type
_entity.pdbx_description
1 polymer ?
#
loop_
_entity_poly.entity_id
_entity_poly.type
_entity_poly.pdbx_seq_one_letter_code
_entity_poly.pdbx_strand_id
1 'polypeptide(L)'
;DTFAAQMYHHGHGYPLWAPDPCQGAVEVEIGAVGYIAGGEFITLFNTLRGPGDGQPRGNAPANHVALDVGQRTRHDVKETITSPLLLGRGLRRVQNDGGSPDPDHDWRWIWDNSAPQTFWFECVEDEGALLLLDSAAVTHITASPSVISAYMHEHILEWLEFVDHDLELGIQLQQLIFVSGTIKTRRWAMAICRGELPGTIGSVSADLGTPFPLVQIEDTGFSFQDCRTGPESRLSTTYVPVATGGPGSSVDDGSAMDQCVFVHYYKMKRRQ
;
A
#
# COMPACT_ATOMS: atom_id res chain seq x y z
N ASP A 1 -7.79 -8.73 10.10
CA ASP A 1 -7.51 -7.83 8.98
C ASP A 1 -8.24 -8.38 7.76
N THR A 2 -9.46 -7.88 7.52
CA THR A 2 -10.34 -8.37 6.45
C THR A 2 -9.81 -7.99 5.08
N PHE A 3 -9.32 -6.76 4.91
CA PHE A 3 -8.71 -6.32 3.65
C PHE A 3 -7.57 -7.24 3.25
N ALA A 4 -6.67 -7.55 4.20
CA ALA A 4 -5.55 -8.41 3.89
C ALA A 4 -5.97 -9.84 3.55
N ALA A 5 -6.91 -10.41 4.29
CA ALA A 5 -7.45 -11.73 4.01
C ALA A 5 -8.08 -11.83 2.60
N GLN A 6 -8.72 -10.76 2.14
CA GLN A 6 -9.37 -10.68 0.84
C GLN A 6 -8.38 -10.50 -0.32
N MET A 7 -7.33 -9.70 -0.13
CA MET A 7 -6.37 -9.34 -1.20
C MET A 7 -5.17 -10.27 -1.33
N TYR A 8 -4.85 -11.09 -0.32
CA TYR A 8 -3.65 -11.94 -0.31
C TYR A 8 -3.54 -12.89 -1.51
N HIS A 9 -4.68 -13.30 -2.07
CA HIS A 9 -4.73 -14.26 -3.17
C HIS A 9 -4.14 -13.73 -4.49
N HIS A 10 -3.99 -12.41 -4.64
CA HIS A 10 -3.34 -11.79 -5.81
C HIS A 10 -1.83 -12.05 -5.89
N GLY A 11 -1.19 -12.53 -4.81
CA GLY A 11 0.24 -12.89 -4.83
C GLY A 11 1.20 -11.71 -4.86
N HIS A 12 0.71 -10.49 -4.60
CA HIS A 12 1.48 -9.24 -4.63
C HIS A 12 2.25 -8.92 -3.34
N GLY A 13 2.26 -9.83 -2.35
CA GLY A 13 2.82 -9.59 -1.02
C GLY A 13 1.72 -9.35 0.02
N TYR A 14 2.07 -8.74 1.15
CA TYR A 14 1.10 -8.35 2.16
C TYR A 14 0.41 -7.03 1.77
N PRO A 15 -0.91 -7.01 1.53
CA PRO A 15 -1.67 -5.79 1.28
C PRO A 15 -1.77 -4.89 2.52
N LEU A 16 -1.56 -3.58 2.37
CA LEU A 16 -1.73 -2.61 3.45
C LEU A 16 -3.09 -1.90 3.34
N TRP A 17 -3.81 -1.76 4.45
CA TRP A 17 -5.04 -0.97 4.56
C TRP A 17 -4.76 0.53 4.70
N ALA A 18 -3.54 0.88 5.15
CA ALA A 18 -3.04 2.24 5.23
C ALA A 18 -1.79 2.42 4.35
N PRO A 19 -1.93 2.64 3.04
CA PRO A 19 -0.80 2.93 2.14
C PRO A 19 -0.10 4.27 2.36
N ASP A 20 -0.83 5.26 2.89
CA ASP A 20 -0.28 6.58 3.17
C ASP A 20 0.44 6.54 4.52
N PRO A 21 1.74 6.87 4.61
CA PRO A 21 2.38 7.04 5.89
C PRO A 21 1.69 8.19 6.65
N CYS A 22 1.31 7.98 7.92
CA CYS A 22 0.80 9.05 8.79
C CYS A 22 1.69 10.31 8.68
N GLN A 23 1.13 11.51 8.86
CA GLN A 23 1.91 12.75 8.71
C GLN A 23 3.16 12.76 9.61
N GLY A 24 4.36 12.84 8.99
CA GLY A 24 5.65 12.75 9.68
C GLY A 24 6.24 11.35 9.82
N ALA A 25 5.52 10.30 9.40
CA ALA A 25 6.04 8.96 9.24
C ALA A 25 6.84 8.84 7.93
N VAL A 26 7.80 7.91 7.93
CA VAL A 26 8.62 7.61 6.77
C VAL A 26 7.89 6.60 5.89
N GLU A 27 7.95 6.84 4.59
CA GLU A 27 7.51 5.91 3.55
C GLU A 27 8.05 4.49 3.80
N VAL A 28 7.29 3.47 3.40
CA VAL A 28 7.77 2.08 3.44
C VAL A 28 8.90 1.92 2.42
N GLU A 29 10.09 1.60 2.90
CA GLU A 29 11.27 1.41 2.07
C GLU A 29 11.76 -0.03 2.09
N ILE A 30 12.45 -0.44 1.03
CA ILE A 30 13.25 -1.67 1.04
C ILE A 30 14.31 -1.56 2.13
N GLY A 31 14.53 -2.65 2.87
CA GLY A 31 15.43 -2.69 4.02
C GLY A 31 14.79 -2.21 5.32
N ALA A 32 13.57 -1.65 5.28
CA ALA A 32 12.87 -1.32 6.50
C ALA A 32 12.60 -2.58 7.32
N VAL A 33 12.89 -2.51 8.62
CA VAL A 33 12.51 -3.50 9.61
C VAL A 33 11.41 -2.90 10.46
N GLY A 34 10.34 -3.66 10.65
CA GLY A 34 9.15 -3.17 11.32
C GLY A 34 8.15 -4.26 11.62
N TYR A 35 6.90 -3.86 11.82
CA TYR A 35 5.78 -4.77 12.07
C TYR A 35 4.49 -4.20 11.46
N ILE A 36 3.46 -5.03 11.35
CA ILE A 36 2.15 -4.62 10.83
C ILE A 36 1.18 -4.50 12.00
N ALA A 37 0.52 -3.35 12.11
CA ALA A 37 -0.52 -3.09 13.10
C ALA A 37 -1.62 -2.24 12.48
N GLY A 38 -2.89 -2.61 12.68
CA GLY A 38 -4.02 -1.86 12.12
C GLY A 38 -4.06 -1.79 10.58
N GLY A 39 -3.35 -2.68 9.89
CA GLY A 39 -3.21 -2.65 8.44
C GLY A 39 -2.19 -1.61 7.91
N GLU A 40 -1.40 -1.00 8.79
CA GLU A 40 -0.27 -0.13 8.47
C GLU A 40 1.05 -0.87 8.74
N PHE A 41 2.10 -0.54 7.98
CA PHE A 41 3.46 -0.96 8.29
C PHE A 41 4.15 0.09 9.17
N ILE A 42 4.53 -0.31 10.38
CA ILE A 42 5.22 0.56 11.34
C ILE A 42 6.72 0.32 11.24
N THR A 43 7.42 1.26 10.60
CA THR A 43 8.88 1.24 10.46
C THR A 43 9.57 1.50 11.80
N LEU A 44 10.52 0.64 12.16
CA LEU A 44 11.38 0.80 13.33
C LEU A 44 12.71 1.43 12.94
N PHE A 45 13.42 0.82 12.00
CA PHE A 45 14.69 1.28 11.43
C PHE A 45 14.86 0.73 10.00
N ASN A 46 15.83 1.24 9.25
CA ASN A 46 16.16 0.72 7.92
C ASN A 46 17.58 0.15 7.89
N THR A 47 17.70 -1.12 7.49
CA THR A 47 18.97 -1.85 7.47
C THR A 47 19.92 -1.37 6.39
N LEU A 48 19.42 -0.71 5.34
CA LEU A 48 20.25 -0.17 4.26
C LEU A 48 20.84 1.20 4.60
N ARG A 49 20.37 1.83 5.68
CA ARG A 49 20.88 3.13 6.16
C ARG A 49 22.04 2.91 7.12
N GLY A 50 23.18 3.54 6.86
CA GLY A 50 24.38 3.44 7.68
C GLY A 50 24.37 4.38 8.91
N PRO A 51 25.40 4.34 9.76
CA PRO A 51 25.50 5.17 10.97
C PRO A 51 25.50 6.69 10.73
N GLY A 52 25.75 7.14 9.51
CA GLY A 52 25.68 8.55 9.11
C GLY A 52 24.37 8.95 8.41
N ASP A 53 23.51 7.98 8.09
CA ASP A 53 22.24 8.21 7.43
C ASP A 53 21.14 8.34 8.49
N GLY A 54 20.24 9.31 8.34
CA GLY A 54 19.15 9.50 9.29
C GLY A 54 18.23 8.27 9.32
N GLN A 55 18.04 7.67 10.49
CA GLN A 55 17.10 6.55 10.66
C GLN A 55 15.65 7.06 10.76
N PRO A 56 14.64 6.27 10.35
CA PRO A 56 13.23 6.69 10.41
C PRO A 56 12.75 7.21 11.77
N ARG A 57 13.26 6.61 12.86
CA ARG A 57 12.98 7.04 14.25
C ARG A 57 14.18 7.73 14.92
N GLY A 58 15.22 8.06 14.15
CA GLY A 58 16.47 8.61 14.67
C GLY A 58 17.36 7.61 15.40
N ASN A 59 16.95 6.34 15.54
CA ASN A 59 17.71 5.27 16.18
C ASN A 59 17.64 3.96 15.37
N ALA A 60 18.57 3.05 15.69
CA ALA A 60 18.68 1.70 15.17
C ALA A 60 19.27 0.81 16.29
N PRO A 61 19.23 -0.53 16.14
CA PRO A 61 19.83 -1.44 17.11
C PRO A 61 21.29 -1.12 17.44
N ALA A 62 21.71 -1.48 18.66
CA ALA A 62 23.10 -1.35 19.06
C ALA A 62 24.03 -2.08 18.06
N ASN A 63 25.17 -1.46 17.74
CA ASN A 63 26.12 -1.96 16.74
C ASN A 63 25.54 -2.17 15.33
N HIS A 64 24.47 -1.47 14.97
CA HIS A 64 23.85 -1.56 13.64
C HIS A 64 24.89 -1.49 12.50
N VAL A 65 24.97 -2.59 11.75
CA VAL A 65 25.78 -2.70 10.53
C VAL A 65 24.85 -2.64 9.34
N ALA A 66 25.09 -1.70 8.42
CA ALA A 66 24.27 -1.59 7.21
C ALA A 66 24.39 -2.87 6.36
N LEU A 67 23.24 -3.35 5.90
CA LEU A 67 23.16 -4.49 4.99
C LEU A 67 23.79 -4.10 3.64
N ASP A 68 24.92 -4.70 3.31
CA ASP A 68 25.52 -4.60 1.99
C ASP A 68 24.88 -5.63 1.03
N VAL A 69 23.95 -5.15 0.21
CA VAL A 69 23.34 -5.91 -0.88
C VAL A 69 24.18 -5.89 -2.18
N GLY A 70 25.31 -5.17 -2.19
CA GLY A 70 26.23 -5.01 -3.31
C GLY A 70 25.57 -4.43 -4.57
N GLN A 71 26.22 -4.59 -5.74
CA GLN A 71 25.59 -4.29 -7.05
C GLN A 71 24.52 -5.31 -7.47
N ARG A 72 24.11 -6.24 -6.58
CA ARG A 72 23.13 -7.29 -6.87
C ARG A 72 21.70 -6.83 -6.64
N THR A 73 21.51 -5.60 -6.19
CA THR A 73 20.20 -4.94 -6.14
C THR A 73 19.73 -4.67 -7.56
N ARG A 74 19.15 -5.68 -8.20
CA ARG A 74 18.21 -5.41 -9.28
C ARG A 74 16.98 -4.78 -8.66
N HIS A 75 16.95 -3.44 -8.66
CA HIS A 75 15.69 -2.72 -8.56
C HIS A 75 14.96 -2.96 -9.88
N ASP A 76 14.36 -4.14 -10.00
CA ASP A 76 13.50 -4.46 -11.14
C ASP A 76 12.23 -3.63 -10.98
N VAL A 77 12.23 -2.43 -11.55
CA VAL A 77 11.07 -1.56 -11.62
C VAL A 77 10.12 -2.16 -12.66
N LYS A 78 8.99 -2.67 -12.19
CA LYS A 78 8.00 -3.28 -13.07
C LYS A 78 6.59 -2.84 -12.68
N GLU A 79 5.84 -2.32 -13.65
CA GLU A 79 4.38 -2.20 -13.54
C GLU A 79 3.80 -3.59 -13.29
N THR A 80 3.23 -3.78 -12.11
CA THR A 80 2.80 -5.10 -11.64
C THR A 80 1.30 -5.19 -11.48
N ILE A 81 0.66 -4.11 -11.03
CA ILE A 81 -0.78 -3.98 -11.00
C ILE A 81 -1.17 -3.01 -12.11
N THR A 82 -1.55 -3.54 -13.27
CA THR A 82 -1.91 -2.76 -14.45
C THR A 82 -3.42 -2.58 -14.58
N SER A 83 -4.22 -3.40 -13.89
CA SER A 83 -5.66 -3.20 -13.78
C SER A 83 -5.94 -2.16 -12.70
N PRO A 84 -6.77 -1.15 -12.96
CA PRO A 84 -7.08 -0.13 -11.98
C PRO A 84 -7.96 -0.67 -10.84
N LEU A 85 -8.65 -1.80 -11.02
CA LEU A 85 -9.53 -2.39 -10.01
C LEU A 85 -9.06 -3.81 -9.65
N LEU A 86 -8.70 -4.00 -8.38
CA LEU A 86 -8.49 -5.31 -7.78
C LEU A 86 -9.66 -5.65 -6.87
N LEU A 87 -10.29 -6.78 -7.13
CA LEU A 87 -11.33 -7.33 -6.28
C LEU A 87 -10.75 -8.39 -5.34
N GLY A 88 -11.18 -8.36 -4.10
CA GLY A 88 -10.96 -9.43 -3.13
C GLY A 88 -11.70 -10.69 -3.53
N ARG A 89 -11.28 -11.84 -2.99
CA ARG A 89 -11.85 -13.15 -3.35
C ARG A 89 -13.37 -13.26 -3.15
N GLY A 90 -13.92 -12.50 -2.21
CA GLY A 90 -15.35 -12.49 -1.88
C GLY A 90 -16.21 -11.63 -2.79
N LEU A 91 -15.61 -10.93 -3.77
CA LEU A 91 -16.32 -10.10 -4.74
C LEU A 91 -16.14 -10.64 -6.15
N ARG A 92 -17.23 -10.59 -6.92
CA ARG A 92 -17.24 -10.83 -8.36
C ARG A 92 -17.76 -9.59 -9.06
N ARG A 93 -17.15 -9.22 -10.19
CA ARG A 93 -17.66 -8.09 -10.98
C ARG A 93 -18.95 -8.45 -11.70
N VAL A 94 -19.89 -7.51 -11.76
CA VAL A 94 -21.11 -7.61 -12.57
C VAL A 94 -21.00 -6.65 -13.75
N GLN A 95 -21.08 -7.17 -14.97
CA GLN A 95 -21.29 -6.34 -16.15
C GLN A 95 -22.78 -6.00 -16.25
N ASN A 96 -23.12 -4.73 -16.07
CA ASN A 96 -24.44 -4.23 -16.40
C ASN A 96 -24.40 -3.60 -17.80
N ASP A 97 -25.47 -3.79 -18.57
CA ASP A 97 -25.66 -3.23 -19.93
C ASP A 97 -25.55 -1.69 -19.99
N GLY A 98 -25.51 -1.01 -18.84
CA GLY A 98 -25.37 0.43 -18.68
C GLY A 98 -23.94 1.00 -18.78
N GLY A 99 -23.00 0.29 -19.42
CA GLY A 99 -21.69 0.84 -19.75
C GLY A 99 -20.73 0.96 -18.56
N SER A 100 -20.66 -0.04 -17.68
CA SER A 100 -19.55 -0.12 -16.73
C SER A 100 -18.24 -0.12 -17.53
N PRO A 101 -17.31 0.84 -17.29
CA PRO A 101 -16.07 0.94 -18.06
C PRO A 101 -15.30 -0.37 -17.96
N ASP A 102 -14.79 -0.92 -19.05
CA ASP A 102 -13.92 -2.10 -18.98
C ASP A 102 -12.52 -1.68 -18.46
N PRO A 103 -12.18 -1.94 -17.18
CA PRO A 103 -10.90 -1.60 -16.58
C PRO A 103 -9.76 -2.43 -17.17
N ASP A 104 -10.07 -3.50 -17.92
CA ASP A 104 -9.07 -4.42 -18.45
C ASP A 104 -8.31 -3.84 -19.66
N HIS A 105 -8.72 -2.68 -20.21
CA HIS A 105 -8.21 -2.21 -21.50
C HIS A 105 -7.47 -0.86 -21.56
N ASP A 106 -7.50 0.00 -20.54
CA ASP A 106 -6.64 1.21 -20.48
C ASP A 106 -6.74 1.85 -19.08
N TRP A 107 -5.76 2.61 -18.60
CA TRP A 107 -5.92 3.49 -17.42
C TRP A 107 -6.45 4.87 -17.84
N ARG A 108 -6.32 5.23 -19.13
CA ARG A 108 -6.69 6.54 -19.68
C ARG A 108 -8.17 6.89 -19.51
N TRP A 109 -9.06 5.90 -19.51
CA TRP A 109 -10.50 6.15 -19.33
C TRP A 109 -10.87 6.64 -17.92
N ILE A 110 -10.06 6.36 -16.89
CA ILE A 110 -10.28 6.87 -15.53
C ILE A 110 -10.03 8.38 -15.49
N TRP A 111 -9.06 8.87 -16.27
CA TRP A 111 -8.65 10.27 -16.26
C TRP A 111 -9.40 11.15 -17.28
N ASP A 112 -9.78 10.58 -18.43
CA ASP A 112 -10.47 11.33 -19.50
C ASP A 112 -11.92 11.68 -19.14
N ASN A 113 -12.49 11.04 -18.12
CA ASN A 113 -13.85 11.29 -17.67
C ASN A 113 -13.81 12.09 -16.35
N SER A 114 -14.12 13.38 -16.42
CA SER A 114 -14.25 14.26 -15.24
C SER A 114 -15.47 13.94 -14.34
N ALA A 115 -15.93 12.70 -14.34
CA ALA A 115 -17.11 12.23 -13.63
C ALA A 115 -16.78 10.99 -12.77
N PRO A 116 -17.45 10.82 -11.61
CA PRO A 116 -17.27 9.64 -10.76
C PRO A 116 -17.49 8.34 -11.53
N GLN A 117 -16.59 7.38 -11.35
CA GLN A 117 -16.65 6.08 -12.00
C GLN A 117 -17.34 5.06 -11.12
N THR A 118 -18.40 4.43 -11.64
CA THR A 118 -19.21 3.47 -10.87
C THR A 118 -18.93 2.03 -11.30
N PHE A 119 -18.56 1.21 -10.33
CA PHE A 119 -18.29 -0.22 -10.49
C PHE A 119 -19.36 -1.03 -9.77
N TRP A 120 -19.82 -2.09 -10.43
CA TRP A 120 -20.82 -3.01 -9.90
C TRP A 120 -20.17 -4.36 -9.57
N PHE A 121 -20.50 -4.89 -8.41
CA PHE A 121 -19.99 -6.17 -7.93
C PHE A 121 -21.07 -6.95 -7.18
N GLU A 122 -20.85 -8.24 -7.11
CA GLU A 122 -21.67 -9.22 -6.43
C GLU A 122 -20.86 -9.86 -5.31
N CYS A 123 -21.47 -9.98 -4.14
CA CYS A 123 -20.90 -10.71 -3.01
C CYS A 123 -21.05 -12.21 -3.22
N VAL A 124 -19.93 -12.91 -3.34
CA VAL A 124 -19.88 -14.38 -3.43
C VAL A 124 -19.46 -15.03 -2.11
N GLU A 125 -18.89 -14.25 -1.19
CA GLU A 125 -18.62 -14.61 0.21
C GLU A 125 -19.25 -13.55 1.14
N ASP A 126 -19.27 -13.84 2.45
CA ASP A 126 -19.79 -12.93 3.48
C ASP A 126 -19.03 -11.60 3.51
N GLU A 127 -17.72 -11.62 3.27
CA GLU A 127 -16.86 -10.44 3.30
C GLU A 127 -16.17 -10.25 1.94
N GLY A 128 -16.10 -8.99 1.51
CA GLY A 128 -15.46 -8.57 0.28
C GLY A 128 -14.56 -7.37 0.52
N ALA A 129 -13.56 -7.21 -0.34
CA ALA A 129 -12.75 -5.99 -0.36
C ALA A 129 -12.46 -5.58 -1.80
N LEU A 130 -12.18 -4.30 -2.01
CA LEU A 130 -11.73 -3.79 -3.31
C LEU A 130 -10.59 -2.79 -3.11
N LEU A 131 -9.72 -2.72 -4.12
CA LEU A 131 -8.66 -1.73 -4.25
C LEU A 131 -8.77 -1.11 -5.64
N LEU A 132 -8.96 0.20 -5.69
CA LEU A 132 -8.99 1.01 -6.89
C LEU A 132 -7.73 1.89 -6.94
N LEU A 133 -7.11 1.96 -8.10
CA LEU A 133 -5.89 2.72 -8.37
C LEU A 133 -6.12 3.71 -9.50
N ASP A 134 -5.47 4.87 -9.42
CA ASP A 134 -5.52 5.89 -10.48
C ASP A 134 -4.51 5.64 -11.61
N SER A 135 -3.58 4.72 -11.39
CA SER A 135 -2.43 4.44 -12.25
C SER A 135 -1.85 3.06 -11.95
N ALA A 136 -0.99 2.56 -12.85
CA ALA A 136 -0.32 1.28 -12.62
C ALA A 136 0.53 1.33 -11.35
N ALA A 137 0.42 0.31 -10.50
CA ALA A 137 1.27 0.20 -9.33
C ALA A 137 2.63 -0.41 -9.69
N VAL A 138 3.68 0.23 -9.20
CA VAL A 138 5.07 -0.08 -9.53
C VAL A 138 5.70 -0.89 -8.42
N THR A 139 6.29 -2.03 -8.80
CA THR A 139 7.01 -2.90 -7.88
C THR A 139 8.49 -2.53 -7.83
N HIS A 140 9.03 -2.48 -6.61
CA HIS A 140 10.46 -2.43 -6.32
C HIS A 140 10.80 -3.62 -5.44
N ILE A 141 11.75 -4.47 -5.84
CA ILE A 141 12.18 -5.65 -5.08
C ILE A 141 13.70 -5.70 -5.02
N THR A 142 14.26 -6.32 -3.98
CA THR A 142 15.67 -6.71 -3.92
C THR A 142 15.89 -8.19 -4.24
N ALA A 143 16.80 -8.47 -5.17
CA ALA A 143 17.02 -9.80 -5.74
C ALA A 143 18.03 -10.69 -4.96
N SER A 144 18.03 -10.66 -3.63
CA SER A 144 19.01 -11.42 -2.82
C SER A 144 18.43 -12.12 -1.58
N PRO A 145 17.54 -13.14 -1.75
CA PRO A 145 16.92 -13.84 -0.61
C PRO A 145 17.94 -14.45 0.38
N SER A 146 19.02 -15.04 -0.12
CA SER A 146 20.04 -15.68 0.73
C SER A 146 20.83 -14.68 1.56
N VAL A 147 21.17 -13.52 0.99
CA VAL A 147 21.87 -12.44 1.68
C VAL A 147 20.98 -11.86 2.77
N ILE A 148 19.72 -11.56 2.44
CA ILE A 148 18.74 -11.05 3.41
C ILE A 148 18.54 -12.06 4.53
N SER A 149 18.35 -13.34 4.22
CA SER A 149 18.15 -14.38 5.23
C SER A 149 19.37 -14.56 6.13
N ALA A 150 20.59 -14.51 5.59
CA ALA A 150 21.81 -14.63 6.38
C ALA A 150 21.98 -13.43 7.32
N TYR A 151 21.80 -12.21 6.80
CA TYR A 151 21.89 -10.97 7.56
C TYR A 151 20.84 -10.91 8.67
N MET A 152 19.58 -11.24 8.36
CA MET A 152 18.55 -11.31 9.40
C MET A 152 18.94 -12.34 10.48
N HIS A 153 19.49 -13.50 10.12
CA HIS A 153 19.85 -14.52 11.11
C HIS A 153 20.97 -14.05 12.05
N GLU A 154 21.91 -13.26 11.54
CA GLU A 154 23.01 -12.68 12.29
C GLU A 154 22.54 -11.62 13.30
N HIS A 155 21.63 -10.74 12.89
CA HIS A 155 21.25 -9.56 13.69
C HIS A 155 19.92 -9.67 14.44
N ILE A 156 19.14 -10.75 14.25
CA ILE A 156 17.78 -10.82 14.81
C ILE A 156 17.71 -10.69 16.34
N LEU A 157 18.73 -11.15 17.06
CA LEU A 157 18.78 -11.02 18.52
C LEU A 157 18.98 -9.57 18.96
N GLU A 158 19.84 -8.82 18.27
CA GLU A 158 20.05 -7.39 18.50
C GLU A 158 18.78 -6.59 18.17
N TRP A 159 18.05 -7.01 17.13
CA TRP A 159 16.78 -6.37 16.76
C TRP A 159 15.70 -6.60 17.82
N LEU A 160 15.64 -7.80 18.41
CA LEU A 160 14.73 -8.08 19.51
C LEU A 160 15.09 -7.28 20.76
N GLU A 161 16.38 -7.22 21.10
CA GLU A 161 16.86 -6.43 22.23
C GLU A 161 16.51 -4.94 22.07
N PHE A 162 16.73 -4.38 20.87
CA PHE A 162 16.34 -3.00 20.53
C PHE A 162 14.84 -2.77 20.70
N VAL A 163 14.00 -3.70 20.22
CA VAL A 163 12.55 -3.59 20.31
C VAL A 163 12.03 -3.70 21.74
N ASP A 164 12.63 -4.57 22.54
CA ASP A 164 12.20 -4.84 23.93
C ASP A 164 12.74 -3.80 24.91
N HIS A 165 14.02 -3.42 24.82
CA HIS A 165 14.67 -2.51 25.77
C HIS A 165 14.60 -1.04 25.36
N ASP A 166 14.86 -0.72 24.08
CA ASP A 166 14.97 0.69 23.67
C ASP A 166 13.61 1.27 23.26
N LEU A 167 12.72 0.44 22.72
CA LEU A 167 11.40 0.87 22.25
C LEU A 167 10.23 0.41 23.14
N GLU A 168 10.46 -0.54 24.05
CA GLU A 168 9.47 -1.08 25.00
C GLU A 168 8.15 -1.54 24.33
N LEU A 169 8.23 -2.06 23.09
CA LEU A 169 7.03 -2.39 22.31
C LEU A 169 6.45 -3.78 22.59
N GLY A 170 7.23 -4.67 23.22
CA GLY A 170 6.80 -6.04 23.55
C GLY A 170 6.42 -6.88 22.32
N ILE A 171 7.05 -6.63 21.17
CA ILE A 171 6.74 -7.29 19.91
C ILE A 171 7.48 -8.62 19.82
N GLN A 172 6.77 -9.67 19.41
CA GLN A 172 7.38 -10.99 19.26
C GLN A 172 8.17 -11.10 17.94
N LEU A 173 9.18 -11.98 17.94
CA LEU A 173 9.97 -12.34 16.74
C LEU A 173 9.13 -12.58 15.47
N GLN A 174 7.97 -13.20 15.60
CA GLN A 174 7.10 -13.57 14.48
C GLN A 174 6.35 -12.38 13.87
N GLN A 175 6.27 -11.27 14.61
CA GLN A 175 5.65 -10.03 14.18
C GLN A 175 6.66 -9.12 13.46
N LEU A 176 7.96 -9.29 13.74
CA LEU A 176 9.01 -8.53 13.08
C LEU A 176 9.15 -8.97 11.62
N ILE A 177 9.14 -7.99 10.71
CA ILE A 177 9.29 -8.18 9.28
C ILE A 177 10.44 -7.36 8.75
N PHE A 178 11.13 -7.92 7.76
CA PHE A 178 12.07 -7.20 6.90
C PHE A 178 11.40 -6.95 5.56
N VAL A 179 11.36 -5.71 5.10
CA VAL A 179 10.80 -5.33 3.79
C VAL A 179 11.82 -5.60 2.69
N SER A 180 11.54 -6.58 1.84
CA SER A 180 12.38 -6.93 0.67
C SER A 180 11.88 -6.31 -0.64
N GLY A 181 10.68 -5.74 -0.62
CA GLY A 181 10.09 -5.08 -1.77
C GLY A 181 8.78 -4.39 -1.42
N THR A 182 8.36 -3.49 -2.31
CA THR A 182 7.17 -2.67 -2.16
C THR A 182 6.46 -2.56 -3.50
N ILE A 183 5.13 -2.54 -3.47
CA ILE A 183 4.32 -2.09 -4.60
C ILE A 183 3.72 -0.75 -4.20
N LYS A 184 4.01 0.27 -5.00
CA LYS A 184 3.59 1.64 -4.71
C LYS A 184 2.74 2.21 -5.81
N THR A 185 1.84 3.10 -5.44
CA THR A 185 0.93 3.83 -6.33
C THR A 185 0.91 5.29 -5.94
N ARG A 186 0.12 6.07 -6.66
CA ARG A 186 -0.02 7.50 -6.51
C ARG A 186 -1.29 7.87 -5.74
N ARG A 187 -2.45 7.46 -6.26
CA ARG A 187 -3.75 7.64 -5.58
C ARG A 187 -4.50 6.32 -5.55
N TRP A 188 -5.24 6.13 -4.48
CA TRP A 188 -5.90 4.85 -4.21
C TRP A 188 -7.22 5.06 -3.48
N ALA A 189 -8.09 4.07 -3.64
CA ALA A 189 -9.32 3.92 -2.88
C ALA A 189 -9.46 2.45 -2.47
N MET A 190 -9.90 2.21 -1.25
CA MET A 190 -10.10 0.88 -0.68
C MET A 190 -11.43 0.82 0.04
N ALA A 191 -12.11 -0.32 -0.05
CA ALA A 191 -13.32 -0.56 0.72
C ALA A 191 -13.39 -2.01 1.20
N ILE A 192 -13.98 -2.20 2.38
CA ILE A 192 -14.39 -3.48 2.92
C ILE A 192 -15.91 -3.49 3.02
N CYS A 193 -16.51 -4.55 2.53
CA CYS A 193 -17.95 -4.71 2.49
C CYS A 193 -18.36 -6.09 3.01
N ARG A 194 -19.59 -6.18 3.52
CA ARG A 194 -20.23 -7.42 3.91
C ARG A 194 -21.56 -7.55 3.20
N GLY A 195 -21.72 -8.65 2.46
CA GLY A 195 -23.00 -8.99 1.83
C GLY A 195 -23.98 -9.45 2.90
N GLU A 196 -25.22 -8.95 2.86
CA GLU A 196 -26.27 -9.45 3.77
C GLU A 196 -26.78 -10.83 3.33
N LEU A 197 -26.77 -11.08 2.02
CA LEU A 197 -27.18 -12.34 1.40
C LEU A 197 -26.21 -12.72 0.26
N PRO A 198 -26.00 -14.03 -0.02
CA PRO A 198 -25.28 -14.46 -1.21
C PRO A 198 -25.94 -13.95 -2.50
N GLY A 199 -25.15 -13.45 -3.44
CA GLY A 199 -25.65 -12.93 -4.72
C GLY A 199 -26.18 -11.49 -4.66
N THR A 200 -26.02 -10.79 -3.53
CA THR A 200 -26.31 -9.36 -3.43
C THR A 200 -25.41 -8.57 -4.37
N ILE A 201 -25.99 -7.62 -5.11
CA ILE A 201 -25.29 -6.71 -6.02
C ILE A 201 -25.20 -5.31 -5.38
N GLY A 202 -24.00 -4.74 -5.41
CA GLY A 202 -23.66 -3.45 -4.85
C GLY A 202 -22.85 -2.63 -5.83
N SER A 203 -22.71 -1.34 -5.53
CA SER A 203 -21.93 -0.43 -6.35
C SER A 203 -20.99 0.44 -5.52
N VAL A 204 -19.85 0.76 -6.12
CA VAL A 204 -18.92 1.77 -5.60
C VAL A 204 -18.64 2.76 -6.71
N SER A 205 -18.88 4.03 -6.41
CA SER A 205 -18.54 5.16 -7.26
C SER A 205 -17.30 5.84 -6.71
N ALA A 206 -16.25 5.98 -7.50
CA ALA A 206 -15.03 6.63 -7.06
C ALA A 206 -14.58 7.70 -8.05
N ASP A 207 -14.14 8.84 -7.52
CA ASP A 207 -13.50 9.91 -8.27
C ASP A 207 -12.07 10.06 -7.76
N LEU A 208 -11.15 9.39 -8.47
CA LEU A 208 -9.71 9.52 -8.26
C LEU A 208 -9.11 10.59 -9.19
N GLY A 209 -9.91 11.31 -10.00
CA GLY A 209 -9.43 12.34 -10.91
C GLY A 209 -9.13 13.67 -10.21
N THR A 210 -9.78 13.91 -9.08
CA THR A 210 -9.62 15.16 -8.32
C THR A 210 -8.39 15.14 -7.39
N PRO A 211 -7.96 16.31 -6.88
CA PRO A 211 -6.92 16.40 -5.84
C PRO A 211 -7.31 15.72 -4.52
N PHE A 212 -8.60 15.44 -4.32
CA PHE A 212 -9.15 14.83 -3.12
C PHE A 212 -9.95 13.59 -3.52
N PRO A 213 -9.30 12.41 -3.59
CA PRO A 213 -9.97 11.17 -3.96
C PRO A 213 -11.24 10.92 -3.13
N LEU A 214 -12.37 10.79 -3.82
CA LEU A 214 -13.67 10.55 -3.21
C LEU A 214 -14.14 9.13 -3.54
N VAL A 215 -14.72 8.45 -2.55
CA VAL A 215 -15.47 7.21 -2.75
C VAL A 215 -16.88 7.43 -2.20
N GLN A 216 -17.86 7.27 -3.08
CA GLN A 216 -19.27 7.18 -2.76
C GLN A 216 -19.73 5.74 -2.96
N ILE A 217 -20.62 5.32 -2.08
CA ILE A 217 -21.04 3.93 -2.01
C ILE A 217 -22.55 3.94 -2.00
N GLU A 218 -23.15 3.41 -3.06
CA GLU A 218 -24.61 3.32 -3.20
C GLU A 218 -25.02 1.87 -3.07
N ASP A 219 -25.96 1.65 -2.15
CA ASP A 219 -26.33 0.32 -1.71
C ASP A 219 -27.75 -0.12 -2.10
N THR A 220 -27.85 -1.38 -2.54
CA THR A 220 -29.05 -2.20 -2.51
C THR A 220 -28.74 -3.58 -1.91
N GLY A 221 -28.35 -3.67 -0.62
CA GLY A 221 -28.19 -4.92 0.16
C GLY A 221 -26.80 -5.23 0.78
N PHE A 222 -25.88 -4.28 0.80
CA PHE A 222 -24.53 -4.31 1.38
C PHE A 222 -24.44 -3.43 2.61
N SER A 223 -23.82 -3.99 3.65
CA SER A 223 -23.25 -3.16 4.71
C SER A 223 -21.77 -2.90 4.41
N PHE A 224 -21.44 -1.67 4.06
CA PHE A 224 -20.04 -1.26 4.02
C PHE A 224 -19.53 -1.03 5.43
N GLN A 225 -18.43 -1.71 5.77
CA GLN A 225 -17.87 -1.64 7.12
C GLN A 225 -16.88 -0.48 7.22
N ASP A 226 -16.03 -0.32 6.22
CA ASP A 226 -14.97 0.68 6.23
C ASP A 226 -14.53 1.02 4.80
N CYS A 227 -14.15 2.28 4.58
CA CYS A 227 -13.63 2.76 3.31
C CYS A 227 -12.55 3.82 3.54
N ARG A 228 -11.53 3.81 2.69
CA ARG A 228 -10.40 4.74 2.76
C ARG A 228 -10.02 5.21 1.37
N THR A 229 -9.53 6.43 1.28
CA THR A 229 -8.96 6.99 0.07
C THR A 229 -7.65 7.68 0.42
N GLY A 230 -6.75 7.79 -0.55
CA GLY A 230 -5.48 8.46 -0.33
C GLY A 230 -4.80 8.92 -1.61
N PRO A 231 -3.79 9.81 -1.48
CA PRO A 231 -3.23 10.30 -0.23
C PRO A 231 -4.16 11.32 0.46
N GLU A 232 -4.16 11.36 1.80
CA GLU A 232 -4.80 12.47 2.50
C GLU A 232 -4.00 13.73 2.16
N SER A 233 -4.67 14.78 1.68
CA SER A 233 -3.98 15.98 1.19
C SER A 233 -2.94 16.44 2.21
N ARG A 234 -1.66 16.27 1.87
CA ARG A 234 -0.55 16.83 2.63
C ARG A 234 -0.76 18.32 2.56
N LEU A 235 -1.43 18.91 3.55
CA LEU A 235 -1.47 20.35 3.71
C LEU A 235 -0.04 20.79 3.97
N SER A 236 0.70 21.01 2.88
CA SER A 236 1.97 21.71 2.88
C SER A 236 1.67 23.09 3.41
N THR A 237 1.87 23.24 4.71
CA THR A 237 2.11 24.54 5.30
C THR A 237 3.29 25.13 4.53
N THR A 238 3.12 26.37 4.05
CA THR A 238 4.03 27.18 3.23
C THR A 238 4.17 26.84 1.75
N TYR A 239 3.20 27.27 0.94
CA TYR A 239 3.50 27.94 -0.33
C TYR A 239 2.54 29.11 -0.53
N VAL A 240 3.06 30.34 -0.45
CA VAL A 240 2.31 31.54 -0.87
C VAL A 240 2.53 31.65 -2.38
N PRO A 241 1.52 31.45 -3.24
CA PRO A 241 1.72 31.62 -4.67
C PRO A 241 1.71 33.11 -4.97
N VAL A 242 2.85 33.65 -5.38
CA VAL A 242 2.86 34.91 -6.14
C VAL A 242 2.21 34.61 -7.48
N ALA A 243 1.00 35.13 -7.66
CA ALA A 243 0.24 35.00 -8.89
C ALA A 243 0.90 35.79 -10.03
N THR A 244 1.45 35.10 -11.01
CA THR A 244 1.62 35.63 -12.37
C THR A 244 0.96 34.67 -13.34
N GLY A 245 -0.16 35.11 -13.90
CA GLY A 245 -1.04 34.31 -14.76
C GLY A 245 -0.43 33.93 -16.10
N GLY A 246 -0.75 32.71 -16.53
CA GLY A 246 -0.66 32.23 -17.90
C GLY A 246 -1.72 31.13 -18.10
N PRO A 247 -2.52 31.16 -19.18
CA PRO A 247 -3.54 30.15 -19.43
C PRO A 247 -2.94 28.93 -20.14
N GLY A 248 -3.29 27.73 -19.67
CA GLY A 248 -3.06 26.49 -20.41
C GLY A 248 -1.77 25.75 -20.05
N SER A 249 -1.66 25.29 -18.81
CA SER A 249 -0.80 24.17 -18.45
C SER A 249 -1.67 23.19 -17.68
N SER A 250 -1.95 22.03 -18.27
CA SER A 250 -2.40 20.86 -17.54
C SER A 250 -1.44 20.64 -16.36
N VAL A 251 -1.93 20.86 -15.15
CA VAL A 251 -1.18 20.58 -13.94
C VAL A 251 -1.08 19.06 -13.86
N ASP A 252 -0.02 18.50 -14.44
CA ASP A 252 0.51 17.24 -14.00
C ASP A 252 0.89 17.46 -12.53
N ASP A 253 0.02 17.03 -11.62
CA ASP A 253 0.20 17.30 -10.18
C ASP A 253 1.43 16.59 -9.60
N GLY A 254 2.18 15.83 -10.40
CA GLY A 254 3.52 15.35 -10.04
C GLY A 254 3.56 14.51 -8.75
N SER A 255 2.41 14.04 -8.28
CA SER A 255 2.31 13.36 -7.00
C SER A 255 3.13 12.07 -7.06
N ALA A 256 4.05 11.92 -6.12
CA ALA A 256 5.01 10.83 -6.08
C ALA A 256 4.31 9.48 -5.96
N MET A 257 4.92 8.43 -6.53
CA MET A 257 4.52 7.04 -6.34
C MET A 257 5.01 6.53 -4.98
N ASP A 258 4.51 7.14 -3.90
CA ASP A 258 4.98 6.92 -2.52
C ASP A 258 3.98 6.19 -1.63
N GLN A 259 2.81 5.81 -2.17
CA GLN A 259 1.74 5.15 -1.44
C GLN A 259 1.90 3.64 -1.51
N CYS A 260 2.33 2.99 -0.42
CA CYS A 260 2.65 1.56 -0.44
C CYS A 260 1.42 0.68 -0.23
N VAL A 261 0.93 0.07 -1.31
CA VAL A 261 -0.29 -0.77 -1.29
C VAL A 261 0.02 -2.23 -0.98
N PHE A 262 1.22 -2.73 -1.32
CA PHE A 262 1.66 -4.07 -0.94
C PHE A 262 3.14 -4.10 -0.53
N VAL A 263 3.46 -5.01 0.39
CA VAL A 263 4.82 -5.21 0.91
C VAL A 263 5.27 -6.66 0.65
N HIS A 264 6.42 -6.82 0.02
CA HIS A 264 7.14 -8.10 0.01
C HIS A 264 8.06 -8.15 1.23
N TYR A 265 8.00 -9.25 1.98
CA TYR A 265 8.66 -9.31 3.28
C TYR A 265 9.26 -10.68 3.59
N TYR A 266 10.25 -10.67 4.48
CA TYR A 266 10.76 -11.86 5.17
C TYR A 266 10.40 -11.81 6.65
N LYS A 267 10.11 -12.97 7.22
CA LYS A 267 9.87 -13.19 8.65
C LYS A 267 10.77 -14.30 9.15
N MET A 268 11.33 -14.12 10.34
CA MET A 268 12.01 -15.20 11.04
C MET A 268 10.99 -16.13 11.70
N LYS A 269 11.21 -17.43 11.55
CA LYS A 269 10.45 -18.46 12.27
C LYS A 269 11.37 -19.08 13.32
N ARG A 270 10.83 -19.32 14.52
CA ARG A 270 11.53 -20.14 15.52
C ARG A 270 11.74 -21.54 14.91
N ARG A 271 12.96 -22.05 14.97
CA ARG A 271 13.21 -23.48 14.74
C ARG A 271 12.55 -24.23 15.89
N GLN A 272 11.59 -25.09 15.56
CA GLN A 272 11.03 -26.08 16.49
C GLN A 272 12.00 -27.24 16.62
#